data_AF-D8U4M6-F1
#
_entry.id   AF-D8U4M6-F1
#
_cell.length_a   1.000
_cell.length_b   1.000
_cell.length_c   1.000
_cell.angle_alpha   90.00
_cell.angle_beta   90.00
_cell.angle_gamma   90.00
#
_symmetry.space_group_name_H-M   'P 1'
#
loop_
_entity.id
_entity.type
_entity.pdbx_description
1 polymer ?
#
loop_
_entity_poly.entity_id
_entity_poly.type
_entity_poly.pdbx_seq_one_letter_code
_entity_poly.pdbx_strand_id
1 'polypeptide(L)'
;MGKCVIVCATTGKAAKFLGKGAMTAHFAFGFQGSQWIPLTNRYMLMFLAMADVICLDEISMAKAAFLQQLHQRCLDACPNVTTTLPFAGKLILLGGDKHQLATVCD
;
A
#
# COMPACT_ATOMS: atom_id res chain seq x y z
N MET A 1 15.76 3.39 17.78
CA MET A 1 15.15 3.95 16.56
C MET A 1 13.70 3.52 16.51
N GLY A 2 12.77 4.44 16.22
CA GLY A 2 11.36 4.10 16.08
C GLY A 2 11.07 3.32 14.79
N LYS A 3 9.93 2.64 14.73
CA LYS A 3 9.45 1.94 13.53
C LYS A 3 8.98 2.94 12.47
N CYS A 4 9.29 2.69 11.21
CA CYS A 4 8.78 3.49 10.10
C CYS A 4 7.43 2.93 9.65
N VAL A 5 6.38 3.75 9.76
CA VAL A 5 4.99 3.35 9.46
C VAL A 5 4.47 4.17 8.29
N ILE A 6 4.01 3.48 7.25
CA ILE A 6 3.25 4.08 6.16
C ILE A 6 1.76 3.91 6.48
N VAL A 7 1.02 5.01 6.50
CA VAL A 7 -0.43 4.99 6.72
C VAL A 7 -1.13 5.47 5.46
N CYS A 8 -2.04 4.65 4.94
CA CYS A 8 -2.76 4.96 3.72
C CYS A 8 -4.18 4.42 3.72
N ALA A 9 -5.02 4.97 2.83
CA ALA A 9 -6.38 4.50 2.57
C ALA A 9 -6.63 4.33 1.08
N THR A 10 -7.65 3.57 0.71
CA THR A 10 -8.02 3.35 -0.70
C THR A 10 -8.57 4.60 -1.37
N THR A 11 -9.22 5.51 -0.62
CA THR A 11 -9.76 6.78 -1.13
C THR A 11 -9.12 8.02 -0.48
N GLY A 12 -9.15 9.14 -1.20
CA GLY A 12 -8.65 10.42 -0.69
C GLY A 12 -9.47 10.97 0.49
N LYS A 13 -10.78 10.66 0.54
CA LYS A 13 -11.64 11.07 1.65
C LYS A 13 -11.30 10.29 2.92
N ALA A 14 -11.14 8.97 2.82
CA ALA A 14 -10.72 8.12 3.95
C ALA A 14 -9.34 8.49 4.48
N ALA A 15 -8.37 8.74 3.58
CA ALA A 15 -7.01 9.13 3.98
C ALA A 15 -6.98 10.39 4.86
N LYS A 16 -7.88 11.35 4.64
CA LYS A 16 -7.98 12.56 5.46
C LYS A 16 -8.39 12.29 6.91
N PHE A 17 -9.14 11.22 7.17
CA PHE A 17 -9.56 10.84 8.52
C PHE A 17 -8.46 10.14 9.32
N LEU A 18 -7.45 9.58 8.65
CA LEU A 18 -6.30 8.92 9.29
C LEU A 18 -5.26 9.90 9.87
N GLY A 19 -5.46 11.21 9.66
CA GLY A 19 -4.61 12.26 10.23
C GLY A 19 -3.44 12.69 9.36
N LYS A 20 -2.51 13.43 9.97
CA LYS A 20 -1.43 14.12 9.26
C LYS A 20 -0.38 13.13 8.73
N GLY A 21 -0.08 13.20 7.44
CA GLY A 21 0.88 12.30 6.77
C GLY A 21 0.28 11.05 6.16
N ALA A 22 -1.02 10.78 6.38
CA ALA A 22 -1.73 9.75 5.66
C ALA A 22 -1.96 10.16 4.19
N MET A 23 -1.93 9.19 3.30
CA MET A 23 -2.06 9.42 1.85
C MET A 23 -2.93 8.33 1.21
N THR A 24 -3.30 8.52 -0.05
CA THR A 24 -3.96 7.44 -0.78
C THR A 24 -2.96 6.34 -1.11
N ALA A 25 -3.41 5.09 -1.11
CA ALA A 25 -2.58 3.97 -1.55
C ALA A 25 -2.10 4.14 -3.00
N HIS A 26 -2.93 4.73 -3.86
CA HIS A 26 -2.55 5.10 -5.23
C HIS A 26 -1.32 6.00 -5.25
N PHE A 27 -1.28 7.03 -4.39
CA PHE A 27 -0.14 7.92 -4.28
C PHE A 27 1.06 7.24 -3.61
N ALA A 28 0.84 6.43 -2.57
CA ALA A 28 1.92 5.75 -1.85
C ALA A 28 2.67 4.72 -2.70
N PHE A 29 1.96 3.99 -3.55
CA PHE A 29 2.48 2.82 -4.26
C PHE A 29 2.50 2.97 -5.78
N GLY A 30 2.06 4.13 -6.30
CA GLY A 30 2.03 4.43 -7.73
C GLY A 30 1.03 3.57 -8.50
N PHE A 31 -0.16 3.33 -7.94
CA PHE A 31 -1.21 2.57 -8.63
C PHE A 31 -2.03 3.49 -9.54
N GLN A 32 -2.33 3.03 -10.76
CA GLN A 32 -3.34 3.63 -11.64
C GLN A 32 -4.38 2.56 -12.01
N GLY A 33 -5.48 2.53 -11.25
CA GLY A 33 -6.53 1.52 -11.45
C GLY A 33 -6.01 0.09 -11.31
N SER A 34 -6.36 -0.77 -12.27
CA SER A 34 -5.89 -2.16 -12.34
C SER A 34 -4.54 -2.32 -13.06
N GLN A 35 -3.99 -1.26 -13.67
CA GLN A 35 -2.77 -1.35 -14.46
C GLN A 35 -1.52 -1.28 -13.58
N TRP A 36 -0.59 -2.19 -13.83
CA TRP A 36 0.74 -2.18 -13.22
C TRP A 36 1.65 -1.18 -13.94
N ILE A 37 2.12 -0.16 -13.22
CA ILE A 37 3.04 0.85 -13.77
C ILE A 37 4.33 0.83 -12.96
N PRO A 38 5.49 0.42 -13.49
CA PRO A 38 6.74 0.38 -12.73
C PRO A 38 7.00 1.68 -11.94
N LEU A 39 7.29 1.58 -10.64
CA LEU A 39 7.71 2.74 -9.85
C LEU A 39 9.10 3.18 -10.31
N THR A 40 9.16 4.18 -11.18
CA THR A 40 10.41 4.79 -11.62
C THR A 40 10.94 5.84 -10.64
N ASN A 41 10.11 6.26 -9.68
CA ASN A 41 10.48 7.26 -8.69
C ASN A 41 11.31 6.64 -7.55
N ARG A 42 12.62 6.92 -7.56
CA ARG A 42 13.59 6.44 -6.56
C ARG A 42 13.23 6.83 -5.12
N TYR A 43 12.63 7.99 -4.90
CA TYR A 43 12.24 8.44 -3.55
C TYR A 43 11.10 7.60 -2.99
N MET A 44 10.12 7.24 -3.82
CA MET A 44 9.02 6.37 -3.41
C MET A 44 9.51 4.96 -3.10
N LEU A 45 10.43 4.42 -3.91
CA LEU A 45 11.06 3.14 -3.65
C LEU A 45 11.85 3.15 -2.34
N MET A 46 12.64 4.20 -2.08
CA MET A 46 13.33 4.36 -0.78
C MET A 46 12.35 4.42 0.39
N PHE A 47 11.26 5.18 0.25
CA PHE A 47 10.24 5.30 1.30
C PHE A 47 9.60 3.94 1.62
N LEU A 48 9.22 3.17 0.59
CA LEU A 48 8.75 1.80 0.72
C LEU A 48 9.79 0.87 1.33
N ALA A 49 11.05 0.97 0.92
CA ALA A 49 12.13 0.14 1.43
C ALA A 49 12.33 0.34 2.94
N MET A 50 12.26 1.58 3.40
CA MET A 50 12.41 1.96 4.81
C MET A 50 11.22 1.57 5.70
N ALA A 51 10.04 1.31 5.13
CA ALA A 51 8.85 0.99 5.89
C ALA A 51 8.97 -0.38 6.61
N ASP A 52 8.70 -0.38 7.91
CA ASP A 52 8.52 -1.61 8.71
C ASP A 52 7.06 -2.08 8.66
N VAL A 53 6.12 -1.12 8.67
CA VAL A 53 4.68 -1.36 8.77
C VAL A 53 3.94 -0.57 7.71
N ILE A 54 2.97 -1.20 7.04
CA ILE A 54 2.06 -0.56 6.10
C ILE A 54 0.62 -0.76 6.59
N CYS A 55 -0.04 0.34 6.96
CA CYS A 55 -1.44 0.37 7.36
C CYS A 55 -2.31 0.81 6.18
N LEU A 56 -3.33 0.03 5.88
CA LEU A 56 -4.29 0.26 4.81
C LEU A 56 -5.69 0.30 5.36
N ASP A 57 -6.33 1.45 5.27
CA ASP A 57 -7.73 1.62 5.62
C ASP A 57 -8.64 1.49 4.39
N GLU A 58 -9.91 1.14 4.63
CA GLU A 58 -10.93 0.93 3.61
C GLU A 58 -10.55 -0.13 2.56
N ILE A 59 -9.92 -1.23 2.99
CA ILE A 59 -9.46 -2.30 2.09
C ILE A 59 -10.61 -3.02 1.36
N SER A 60 -11.82 -3.00 1.91
CA SER A 60 -13.02 -3.57 1.27
C SER A 60 -13.37 -2.91 -0.06
N MET A 61 -12.88 -1.67 -0.28
CA MET A 61 -13.01 -0.94 -1.54
C MET A 61 -11.88 -1.25 -2.55
N ALA A 62 -10.93 -2.14 -2.23
CA ALA A 62 -9.83 -2.53 -3.13
C ALA A 62 -10.12 -3.87 -3.83
N LYS A 63 -9.76 -3.97 -5.11
CA LYS A 63 -9.79 -5.23 -5.88
C LYS A 63 -8.66 -6.16 -5.39
N ALA A 64 -8.81 -7.48 -5.52
CA ALA A 64 -7.79 -8.45 -5.11
C ALA A 64 -6.40 -8.18 -5.74
N ALA A 65 -6.39 -7.68 -6.99
CA ALA A 65 -5.17 -7.29 -7.70
C ALA A 65 -4.35 -6.24 -6.94
N PHE A 66 -4.98 -5.40 -6.11
CA PHE A 66 -4.30 -4.38 -5.31
C PHE A 66 -3.25 -4.98 -4.37
N LEU A 67 -3.59 -6.06 -3.65
CA LEU A 67 -2.66 -6.70 -2.71
C LEU A 67 -1.51 -7.40 -3.44
N GLN A 68 -1.77 -7.95 -4.64
CA GLN A 68 -0.73 -8.52 -5.49
C GLN A 68 0.25 -7.45 -5.96
N GLN A 69 -0.27 -6.29 -6.39
CA GLN A 69 0.57 -5.17 -6.77
C GLN A 69 1.37 -4.64 -5.59
N LEU A 70 0.76 -4.49 -4.41
CA LEU A 70 1.47 -4.07 -3.20
C LEU A 70 2.59 -5.06 -2.82
N HIS A 71 2.32 -6.36 -2.91
CA HIS A 71 3.31 -7.40 -2.67
C HIS A 71 4.52 -7.22 -3.60
N GLN A 72 4.26 -7.10 -4.91
CA GLN A 72 5.32 -6.91 -5.89
C GLN A 72 6.11 -5.62 -5.64
N ARG A 73 5.46 -4.52 -5.23
CA ARG A 73 6.14 -3.27 -4.86
C ARG A 73 7.10 -3.41 -3.69
N CYS A 74 6.71 -4.17 -2.68
CA CYS A 74 7.57 -4.40 -1.53
C CYS A 74 8.82 -5.19 -1.94
N LEU A 75 8.68 -6.16 -2.86
CA LEU A 75 9.82 -6.90 -3.41
C LEU A 75 10.71 -5.99 -4.27
N ASP A 76 10.13 -5.17 -5.16
CA ASP A 76 10.88 -4.23 -6.00
C ASP A 76 11.69 -3.22 -5.18
N ALA A 77 11.13 -2.76 -4.05
CA ALA A 77 11.81 -1.84 -3.13
C ALA A 77 12.89 -2.53 -2.28
N CYS A 78 12.89 -3.86 -2.19
CA CYS A 78 13.77 -4.65 -1.34
C CYS A 78 14.42 -5.81 -2.13
N PRO A 79 15.22 -5.53 -3.18
CA PRO A 79 15.73 -6.56 -4.11
C PRO A 79 16.64 -7.61 -3.46
N ASN A 80 17.18 -7.31 -2.27
CA ASN A 80 18.06 -8.22 -1.52
C ASN A 80 17.30 -9.13 -0.54
N VAL A 81 15.98 -8.96 -0.38
CA VAL A 81 15.16 -9.80 0.49
C VAL A 81 14.72 -11.03 -0.30
N THR A 82 14.80 -12.20 0.33
CA THR A 82 14.34 -13.46 -0.26
C THR A 82 12.87 -13.33 -0.68
N THR A 83 12.58 -13.63 -1.94
CA THR A 83 11.24 -13.54 -2.55
C THR A 83 10.19 -14.44 -1.90
N THR A 84 10.61 -15.32 -0.98
CA THR A 84 9.74 -16.20 -0.20
C THR A 84 8.96 -15.47 0.89
N LEU A 85 9.40 -14.28 1.32
CA LEU A 85 8.71 -13.52 2.38
C LEU A 85 7.59 -12.66 1.79
N PRO A 86 6.33 -12.80 2.25
CA PRO A 86 5.24 -11.97 1.79
C PRO A 86 5.53 -10.50 2.11
N PHE A 87 5.30 -9.62 1.13
CA PHE A 87 5.52 -8.17 1.24
C PHE A 87 6.95 -7.80 1.67
N ALA A 88 7.95 -8.60 1.23
CA ALA A 88 9.35 -8.45 1.62
C ALA A 88 9.56 -8.45 3.15
N GLY A 89 8.70 -9.14 3.91
CA GLY A 89 8.79 -9.23 5.37
C GLY A 89 8.19 -8.05 6.13
N LYS A 90 7.51 -7.13 5.45
CA LYS A 90 6.84 -5.97 6.09
C LYS A 90 5.54 -6.40 6.78
N LEU A 91 5.22 -5.76 7.90
CA LEU A 91 3.93 -5.97 8.56
C LEU A 91 2.84 -5.20 7.82
N ILE A 92 1.82 -5.89 7.36
CA ILE A 92 0.65 -5.29 6.70
C ILE A 92 -0.54 -5.29 7.67
N LEU A 93 -1.08 -4.12 7.97
CA LEU A 93 -2.29 -3.94 8.77
C LEU A 93 -3.43 -3.50 7.84
N LEU A 94 -4.48 -4.31 7.77
CA LEU A 94 -5.65 -4.06 6.92
C LEU A 94 -6.85 -3.68 7.80
N GLY A 95 -7.36 -2.48 7.60
CA GLY A 95 -8.60 -1.97 8.17
C GLY A 95 -9.69 -1.91 7.10
N GLY A 96 -10.90 -2.29 7.48
CA GLY A 96 -12.07 -2.19 6.63
C GLY A 96 -13.21 -3.07 7.10
N ASP A 97 -14.41 -2.75 6.62
CA ASP A 97 -15.63 -3.51 6.88
C ASP A 97 -16.11 -4.14 5.57
N LYS A 98 -16.28 -5.46 5.57
CA LYS A 98 -16.73 -6.23 4.39
C LYS A 98 -18.19 -5.97 4.02
N HIS A 99 -18.97 -5.39 4.93
CA HIS A 99 -20.38 -5.03 4.69
C HIS A 99 -20.56 -3.59 4.21
N GLN A 100 -19.49 -2.79 4.18
CA GLN A 100 -19.50 -1.46 3.57
C GLN A 100 -19.38 -1.53 2.04
N LEU A 101 -19.55 -0.37 1.39
CA LEU A 101 -19.54 -0.19 -0.07
C LEU A 101 -18.50 -1.10 -0.76
N ALA A 102 -19.00 -2.02 -1.59
CA ALA A 102 -18.14 -2.82 -2.45
C ALA A 102 -17.35 -1.91 -3.41
N THR A 103 -16.18 -2.39 -3.85
CA THR A 103 -15.38 -1.81 -4.94
C THR A 103 -16.25 -1.18 -6.01
N VAL A 104 -16.01 0.10 -6.32
CA VAL A 104 -16.60 0.73 -7.53
C VAL A 104 -16.02 -0.03 -8.73
N CYS A 105 -16.88 -0.76 -9.45
CA CYS A 105 -16.50 -1.38 -10.71
C CYS A 105 -16.36 -0.28 -11.76
N ASP A 106 -15.21 -0.27 -12.44
CA ASP A 106 -15.08 0.43 -13.73
C ASP A 106 -15.85 -0.35 -14.80
#